data_AF-A0A1M3LF04-F1
#
_entry.id   AF-A0A1M3LF04-F1
#
_cell.length_a   1.000
_cell.length_b   1.000
_cell.length_c   1.000
_cell.angle_alpha   90.00
_cell.angle_beta   90.00
_cell.angle_gamma   90.00
#
_symmetry.space_group_name_H-M   'P 1'
#
loop_
_entity.id
_entity.type
_entity.pdbx_description
1 polymer ?
#
loop_
_entity_poly.entity_id
_entity_poly.type
_entity_poly.pdbx_seq_one_letter_code
_entity_poly.pdbx_strand_id
1 'polypeptide(L)'
;MERYKKYRTIQKASYIVFFLYLLILALSNFSFNGNVEYIPYFIIIPFVVYCITMITTEILIYKEREAFFDKKQSQLRKTNLRNDRIDTPTLSKI
;
A
#
# COMPACT_ATOMS: atom_id res chain seq x y z
N MET A 1 5.51 8.58 -5.55
CA MET A 1 5.03 7.89 -6.78
C MET A 1 5.77 6.58 -7.01
N GLU A 2 7.10 6.57 -7.01
CA GLU A 2 7.88 5.34 -7.16
C GLU A 2 7.71 4.38 -5.96
N ARG A 3 7.69 4.93 -4.73
CA ARG A 3 7.41 4.15 -3.51
C ARG A 3 5.98 3.61 -3.48
N TYR A 4 4.98 4.40 -3.88
CA TYR A 4 3.59 3.94 -4.00
C TYR A 4 3.46 2.77 -4.98
N LYS A 5 4.13 2.87 -6.14
CA LYS A 5 4.20 1.77 -7.11
C LYS A 5 4.86 0.54 -6.49
N LYS A 6 5.97 0.72 -5.74
CA LYS A 6 6.67 -0.36 -5.03
C LYS A 6 5.77 -1.08 -4.02
N TYR A 7 5.07 -0.36 -3.14
CA TYR A 7 4.17 -0.98 -2.15
C TYR A 7 3.01 -1.74 -2.81
N ARG A 8 2.43 -1.18 -3.88
CA ARG A 8 1.38 -1.85 -4.65
C ARG A 8 1.89 -3.11 -5.36
N THR A 9 3.13 -3.10 -5.83
CA THR A 9 3.79 -4.29 -6.40
C THR A 9 4.00 -5.36 -5.34
N ILE A 10 4.45 -4.98 -4.13
CA ILE A 10 4.62 -5.93 -3.01
C ILE A 10 3.28 -6.58 -2.65
N GLN A 11 2.19 -5.79 -2.57
CA GLN A 11 0.85 -6.31 -2.30
C GLN A 11 0.42 -7.35 -3.36
N LYS A 12 0.58 -7.03 -4.65
CA LYS A 12 0.25 -7.94 -5.76
C LYS A 12 1.11 -9.20 -5.76
N ALA A 13 2.42 -9.07 -5.54
CA ALA A 13 3.34 -10.20 -5.48
C ALA A 13 2.99 -11.14 -4.33
N SER A 14 2.66 -10.58 -3.15
CA SER A 14 2.25 -11.36 -1.97
C SER A 14 0.97 -12.17 -2.24
N TYR A 15 0.01 -11.60 -2.96
CA TYR A 15 -1.18 -12.32 -3.41
C TYR A 15 -0.84 -13.47 -4.35
N ILE A 16 0.00 -13.24 -5.36
CA ILE A 16 0.43 -14.30 -6.31
C ILE A 16 1.13 -15.43 -5.57
N VAL A 17 2.04 -15.11 -4.65
CA VAL A 17 2.76 -16.11 -3.84
C VAL A 17 1.80 -16.92 -2.97
N PHE A 18 0.86 -16.26 -2.28
CA PHE A 18 -0.15 -16.92 -1.48
C PHE A 18 -1.06 -17.84 -2.33
N PHE A 19 -1.48 -17.37 -3.50
CA PHE A 19 -2.29 -18.16 -4.42
C PHE A 19 -1.52 -19.39 -4.95
N LEU A 20 -0.27 -19.23 -5.35
CA LEU A 20 0.58 -20.34 -5.79
C LEU A 20 0.81 -21.35 -4.67
N TYR A 21 0.97 -20.88 -3.43
CA TYR A 21 1.06 -21.77 -2.27
C TYR A 21 -0.20 -22.63 -2.11
N LEU A 22 -1.38 -22.03 -2.19
CA LEU A 22 -2.65 -22.78 -2.13
C LEU A 22 -2.81 -23.74 -3.31
N LEU A 23 -2.38 -23.34 -4.51
CA LEU A 23 -2.43 -24.19 -5.70
C LEU A 23 -1.55 -25.45 -5.54
N ILE A 24 -0.34 -25.29 -5.00
CA ILE A 24 0.54 -26.42 -4.69
C ILE A 24 -0.09 -27.31 -3.62
N LEU A 25 -0.65 -26.71 -2.58
CA LEU A 25 -1.33 -27.44 -1.51
C LEU A 25 -2.51 -28.28 -2.03
N ALA A 26 -3.27 -27.75 -2.99
CA ALA A 26 -4.43 -28.41 -3.56
C ALA A 26 -4.08 -29.51 -4.58
N LEU A 27 -3.00 -29.33 -5.36
CA LEU A 27 -2.62 -30.27 -6.42
C LEU A 27 -1.65 -31.37 -5.97
N SER A 28 -0.94 -31.17 -4.85
CA SER A 28 0.07 -32.11 -4.40
C SER A 28 -0.51 -33.18 -3.47
N ASN A 29 0.00 -34.40 -3.60
CA ASN A 29 -0.36 -35.53 -2.74
C ASN A 29 0.41 -35.46 -1.42
N PHE A 30 0.07 -34.49 -0.57
CA PHE A 30 0.68 -34.35 0.75
C PHE A 30 0.23 -35.50 1.67
N SER A 31 1.16 -36.39 2.00
CA SER A 31 0.96 -37.36 3.08
C SER A 31 1.35 -36.71 4.41
N PHE A 32 0.37 -36.40 5.25
CA PHE A 32 0.60 -35.80 6.56
C PHE A 32 1.05 -36.81 7.64
N ASN A 33 1.46 -38.02 7.25
CA ASN A 33 2.10 -39.04 8.09
C ASN A 33 1.44 -39.26 9.47
N GLY A 34 0.09 -39.22 9.52
CA GLY A 34 -0.72 -39.40 10.73
C GLY A 34 -0.96 -38.13 11.56
N ASN A 35 -0.27 -37.03 11.28
CA ASN A 35 -0.37 -35.74 11.99
C ASN A 35 -1.42 -34.81 11.37
N VAL A 36 -2.63 -35.35 11.17
CA VAL A 36 -3.76 -34.69 10.49
C VAL A 36 -4.22 -33.43 11.22
N GLU A 37 -4.00 -33.38 12.52
CA GLU A 37 -4.31 -32.24 13.40
C GLU A 37 -3.57 -30.97 13.00
N TYR A 38 -2.43 -31.09 12.30
CA TYR A 38 -1.64 -29.92 11.90
C TYR A 38 -2.04 -29.33 10.54
N ILE A 39 -2.85 -30.04 9.75
CA ILE A 39 -3.28 -29.59 8.41
C ILE A 39 -3.87 -28.17 8.42
N PRO A 40 -4.73 -27.78 9.39
CA PRO A 40 -5.27 -26.43 9.42
C PRO A 40 -4.19 -25.34 9.52
N TYR A 41 -3.06 -25.60 10.21
CA TYR A 41 -1.98 -24.62 10.34
C TYR A 41 -1.27 -24.33 9.01
N PHE A 42 -1.22 -25.29 8.09
CA PHE A 42 -0.69 -25.08 6.74
C PHE A 42 -1.52 -24.10 5.93
N ILE A 43 -2.79 -23.89 6.27
CA ILE A 43 -3.65 -22.90 5.61
C ILE A 43 -3.67 -21.59 6.41
N ILE A 44 -3.84 -21.67 7.73
CA ILE A 44 -4.03 -20.51 8.60
C ILE A 44 -2.76 -19.66 8.66
N ILE A 45 -1.57 -20.26 8.80
CA ILE A 45 -0.31 -19.49 8.95
C ILE A 45 -0.04 -18.65 7.69
N PRO A 46 -0.03 -19.21 6.47
CA PRO A 46 0.17 -18.42 5.24
C PRO A 46 -0.92 -17.38 5.02
N PHE A 47 -2.17 -17.68 5.41
CA PHE A 47 -3.26 -16.71 5.31
C PHE A 47 -3.06 -15.51 6.24
N VAL A 48 -2.69 -15.74 7.51
CA VAL A 48 -2.39 -14.67 8.46
C VAL A 48 -1.20 -13.82 7.97
N VAL A 49 -0.14 -14.45 7.47
CA VAL A 49 1.02 -13.74 6.88
C VAL A 49 0.60 -12.88 5.69
N TYR A 50 -0.25 -13.40 4.82
CA TYR A 50 -0.82 -12.64 3.70
C TYR A 50 -1.64 -11.44 4.20
N CYS A 51 -2.53 -11.62 5.18
CA CYS A 51 -3.33 -10.54 5.75
C CYS A 51 -2.47 -9.44 6.37
N ILE A 52 -1.46 -9.78 7.17
CA ILE A 52 -0.53 -8.81 7.77
C ILE A 52 0.19 -8.01 6.69
N THR A 53 0.67 -8.69 5.65
CA THR A 53 1.36 -8.04 4.52
C THR A 53 0.43 -7.10 3.76
N MET A 54 -0.82 -7.51 3.53
CA MET A 54 -1.84 -6.69 2.88
C MET A 54 -2.16 -5.44 3.71
N ILE A 55 -2.49 -5.60 4.99
CA ILE A 55 -2.82 -4.47 5.90
C ILE A 55 -1.64 -3.50 5.97
N THR A 56 -0.42 -4.00 6.16
CA THR A 56 0.78 -3.16 6.29
C THR A 56 1.06 -2.37 5.01
N THR A 57 0.95 -3.03 3.85
CA THR A 57 1.16 -2.36 2.55
C THR A 57 0.06 -1.35 2.26
N GLU A 58 -1.19 -1.64 2.64
CA GLU A 58 -2.32 -0.72 2.48
C GLU A 58 -2.18 0.53 3.35
N ILE A 59 -1.76 0.39 4.61
CA ILE A 59 -1.46 1.52 5.51
C ILE A 59 -0.32 2.39 4.92
N LEU A 60 0.75 1.77 4.43
CA LEU A 60 1.86 2.48 3.79
C LEU A 60 1.42 3.25 2.54
N ILE A 61 0.57 2.63 1.73
CA ILE A 61 -0.03 3.25 0.54
C ILE A 61 -0.91 4.44 0.93
N TYR A 62 -1.75 4.28 1.96
CA TYR A 62 -2.64 5.33 2.44
C TYR A 62 -1.83 6.54 2.94
N LYS A 63 -0.81 6.30 3.77
CA LYS A 63 0.08 7.35 4.28
C LYS A 63 0.85 8.07 3.18
N GLU A 64 1.31 7.35 2.14
CA GLU A 64 1.98 7.99 0.99
C GLU A 64 0.99 8.82 0.15
N ARG A 65 -0.29 8.41 0.06
CA ARG A 65 -1.33 9.22 -0.58
C ARG A 65 -1.61 10.49 0.20
N GLU A 66 -1.85 10.41 1.51
CA GLU A 66 -2.09 11.61 2.34
C GLU A 66 -0.93 12.61 2.25
N ALA A 67 0.31 12.13 2.41
CA ALA A 67 1.50 12.99 2.27
C ALA A 67 1.61 13.63 0.88
N PHE A 68 1.12 12.95 -0.17
CA PHE A 68 1.08 13.51 -1.52
C PHE A 68 0.01 14.60 -1.64
N PHE A 69 -1.18 14.40 -1.07
CA PHE A 69 -2.26 15.40 -1.09
C PHE A 69 -1.88 16.65 -0.31
N ASP A 70 -1.30 16.52 0.89
CA ASP A 70 -0.82 17.67 1.69
C ASP A 70 0.26 18.46 0.96
N LYS A 71 1.20 17.76 0.32
CA LYS A 71 2.27 18.41 -0.45
C LYS A 71 1.74 19.14 -1.68
N LYS A 72 0.72 18.58 -2.35
CA LYS A 72 0.07 19.21 -3.50
C LYS A 72 -0.74 20.45 -3.08
N GLN A 73 -1.47 20.37 -1.97
CA GLN A 73 -2.27 21.48 -1.45
C GLN A 73 -1.38 22.63 -0.94
N SER A 74 -0.29 22.33 -0.25
CA SER A 74 0.68 23.34 0.19
C SER A 74 1.40 24.03 -0.97
N GLN A 75 1.69 23.32 -2.07
CA GLN A 75 2.20 23.94 -3.29
C GLN A 75 1.17 24.87 -3.92
N LEU A 76 -0.08 24.42 -4.11
CA LEU A 76 -1.18 25.25 -4.64
C LEU A 76 -1.41 26.53 -3.82
N ARG A 77 -1.36 26.45 -2.48
CA ARG A 77 -1.48 27.61 -1.60
C ARG A 77 -0.33 28.61 -1.80
N LYS A 78 0.90 28.13 -1.99
CA LYS A 78 2.06 29.00 -2.27
C LYS A 78 1.97 29.68 -3.63
N THR A 79 1.48 28.99 -4.67
CA THR A 79 1.26 29.61 -5.98
C THR A 79 0.16 30.66 -5.93
N ASN A 80 -0.97 30.39 -5.26
CA ASN A 80 -2.05 31.36 -5.11
C ASN A 80 -1.61 32.61 -4.33
N LEU A 81 -0.89 32.44 -3.20
CA LEU A 81 -0.34 33.58 -2.44
C LEU A 81 0.71 34.39 -3.22
N ARG A 82 1.46 33.74 -4.12
CA ARG A 82 2.41 34.43 -5.00
C ARG A 82 1.68 35.23 -6.08
N ASN A 83 0.58 34.71 -6.61
CA ASN A 83 -0.25 35.41 -7.59
C ASN A 83 -0.94 36.63 -6.96
N ASP A 84 -1.53 36.50 -5.77
CA ASP A 84 -2.13 37.63 -5.03
C ASP A 84 -1.15 38.78 -4.77
N ARG A 85 0.15 38.46 -4.56
CA ARG A 85 1.21 39.47 -4.39
C ARG A 85 1.64 40.17 -5.67
N ILE A 86 1.36 39.57 -6.84
CA ILE A 86 1.68 40.17 -8.14
C ILE A 86 0.51 41.07 -8.59
N ASP A 87 -0.72 40.69 -8.22
CA ASP A 87 -1.96 41.39 -8.60
C ASP A 87 -2.35 42.53 -7.65
N THR A 88 -1.59 42.77 -6.58
CA THR A 88 -1.71 43.98 -5.76
C THR A 88 -0.64 44.99 -6.19
N PRO A 89 -0.92 45.88 -7.17
CA PRO A 89 -0.12 47.07 -7.32
C PRO A 89 -0.29 47.84 -6.02
N THR A 90 0.82 48.24 -5.41
CA THR A 90 0.88 49.13 -4.25
C THR A 90 0.13 50.41 -4.56
N LEU A 91 -1.18 50.42 -4.31
CA LEU A 91 -2.02 51.62 -4.34
C LEU A 91 -1.91 52.31 -2.98
N SER A 92 -0.68 52.63 -2.58
CA SER A 92 -0.40 53.51 -1.46
C SER A 92 0.61 54.55 -1.94
N LYS A 93 0.16 55.80 -1.97
CA LYS A 93 0.79 57.01 -2.53
C LYS A 93 0.52 57.19 -4.02
N ILE A 94 -0.51 57.97 -4.34
CA ILE A 94 -0.42 59.42 -4.53
C ILE A 94 -1.77 60.04 -4.13
#